data_AF-A0A917BNT0-F1
#
_entry.id   AF-A0A917BNT0-F1
#
_cell.length_a   1.000
_cell.length_b   1.000
_cell.length_c   1.000
_cell.angle_alpha   90.00
_cell.angle_beta   90.00
_cell.angle_gamma   90.00
#
_symmetry.space_group_name_H-M   'P 1'
#
loop_
_entity.id
_entity.type
_entity.pdbx_description
1 polymer ?
#
loop_
_entity_poly.entity_id
_entity_poly.type
_entity_poly.pdbx_seq_one_letter_code
_entity_poly.pdbx_strand_id
1 'polypeptide(L)'
;MAIPAADPSPARPTTAAETAAIVKAVVRACGFWGLTNGEAADLFDVPIATWNRMKAGSFKGRLDHDKLTRASLIVGLFKALRLMFNGEMVNGWPKAPNTGALFAGRTPVALMIEGGIPAMLRTRRYLDGLRGGL
;
A
#
# COMPACT_ATOMS: atom_id res chain seq x y z
N MET A 1 -18.22 -22.07 -27.23
CA MET A 1 -19.13 -21.10 -26.60
C MET A 1 -18.27 -20.18 -25.75
N ALA A 2 -17.97 -18.97 -26.24
CA ALA A 2 -17.16 -17.99 -25.50
C ALA A 2 -18.08 -17.22 -24.55
N ILE A 3 -17.76 -17.23 -23.25
CA ILE A 3 -18.39 -16.34 -22.27
C ILE A 3 -17.93 -14.92 -22.64
N PRO A 4 -18.83 -13.97 -22.90
CA PRO A 4 -18.41 -12.59 -23.12
C PRO A 4 -17.73 -12.10 -21.85
N ALA A 5 -16.49 -11.60 -21.98
CA ALA A 5 -15.84 -10.88 -20.91
C ALA A 5 -16.76 -9.71 -20.54
N ALA A 6 -17.30 -9.72 -19.32
CA ALA A 6 -18.06 -8.59 -18.82
C ALA A 6 -17.16 -7.36 -18.94
N ASP A 7 -17.61 -6.34 -19.68
CA ASP A 7 -16.97 -5.03 -19.66
C ASP A 7 -16.78 -4.63 -18.19
N PRO A 8 -15.57 -4.21 -17.77
CA PRO A 8 -15.39 -3.70 -16.42
C PRO A 8 -16.26 -2.45 -16.30
N SER A 9 -17.43 -2.60 -15.70
CA SER A 9 -18.32 -1.49 -15.37
C SER A 9 -17.47 -0.43 -14.66
N PRO A 10 -17.47 0.84 -15.12
CA PRO A 10 -16.61 1.85 -14.54
C PRO A 10 -16.95 1.98 -13.06
N ALA A 11 -16.00 1.61 -12.20
CA ALA A 11 -16.18 1.63 -10.77
C ALA A 11 -16.68 3.02 -10.35
N ARG A 12 -17.76 3.06 -9.57
CA ARG A 12 -18.35 4.32 -9.09
C ARG A 12 -17.24 5.16 -8.45
N PRO A 13 -17.14 6.44 -8.81
CA PRO A 13 -16.05 7.25 -8.30
C PRO A 13 -16.33 7.56 -6.80
N THR A 14 -15.28 7.63 -5.98
CA THR A 14 -15.40 7.73 -4.51
C THR A 14 -16.08 9.01 -4.04
N THR A 15 -16.83 8.95 -2.94
CA THR A 15 -17.32 10.15 -2.25
C THR A 15 -16.18 10.86 -1.51
N ALA A 16 -16.42 12.09 -1.05
CA ALA A 16 -15.47 12.83 -0.23
C ALA A 16 -15.18 12.11 1.10
N ALA A 17 -16.21 11.53 1.73
CA ALA A 17 -16.08 10.78 2.97
C ALA A 17 -15.26 9.49 2.78
N GLU A 18 -15.51 8.73 1.71
CA GLU A 18 -14.72 7.55 1.34
C GLU A 18 -13.25 7.93 1.10
N THR A 19 -13.01 9.02 0.37
CA THR A 19 -11.65 9.50 0.09
C THR A 19 -10.92 9.88 1.38
N ALA A 20 -11.57 10.62 2.29
CA ALA A 20 -10.99 10.99 3.57
C ALA A 20 -10.66 9.76 4.44
N ALA A 21 -11.55 8.76 4.47
CA ALA A 21 -11.33 7.53 5.22
C ALA A 21 -10.14 6.72 4.67
N ILE A 22 -10.06 6.58 3.34
CA ILE A 22 -8.96 5.86 2.66
C ILE A 22 -7.63 6.56 2.92
N VAL A 23 -7.57 7.88 2.70
CA VAL A 23 -6.35 8.67 2.95
C VAL A 23 -5.91 8.55 4.41
N LYS A 24 -6.84 8.64 5.37
CA LYS A 24 -6.53 8.46 6.79
C LYS A 24 -5.94 7.08 7.11
N ALA A 25 -6.45 6.03 6.48
CA ALA A 25 -5.93 4.68 6.65
C ALA A 25 -4.50 4.54 6.10
N VAL A 26 -4.25 5.05 4.89
CA VAL A 26 -2.93 5.04 4.24
C VAL A 26 -1.90 5.83 5.07
N VAL A 27 -2.24 7.06 5.47
CA VAL A 27 -1.36 7.90 6.30
C VAL A 27 -0.98 7.20 7.61
N ARG A 28 -1.95 6.55 8.27
CA ARG A 28 -1.70 5.82 9.50
C ARG A 28 -0.81 4.60 9.29
N ALA A 29 -1.07 3.80 8.24
CA ALA A 29 -0.24 2.65 7.91
C ALA A 29 1.22 3.05 7.68
N CYS A 30 1.46 4.07 6.84
CA CYS A 30 2.80 4.61 6.60
C CYS A 30 3.45 5.16 7.89
N GLY A 31 2.66 5.81 8.76
CA GLY A 31 3.12 6.30 10.05
C GLY A 31 3.54 5.17 11.00
N PHE A 32 2.77 4.08 11.09
CA PHE A 32 3.13 2.91 11.88
C PHE A 32 4.42 2.26 11.38
N TRP A 33 4.64 2.23 10.07
CA TRP A 33 5.86 1.70 9.47
C TRP A 33 7.09 2.61 9.62
N GLY A 34 6.93 3.80 10.22
CA GLY A 34 8.03 4.76 10.38
C GLY A 34 8.55 5.31 9.05
N LEU A 35 7.67 5.43 8.04
CA LEU A 35 8.04 6.05 6.77
C LEU A 35 8.21 7.56 6.95
N THR A 36 9.22 8.12 6.30
CA THR A 36 9.35 9.55 6.07
C THR A 36 8.21 10.04 5.16
N ASN A 37 7.96 11.34 5.16
CA ASN A 37 6.96 11.91 4.24
C ASN A 37 7.35 11.68 2.78
N GLY A 38 8.64 11.67 2.44
CA GLY A 38 9.14 11.36 1.10
C GLY A 38 8.82 9.92 0.70
N GLU A 39 9.27 8.94 1.49
CA GLU A 39 8.99 7.52 1.23
C GLU A 39 7.49 7.24 1.09
N ALA A 40 6.66 7.87 1.92
CA ALA A 40 5.21 7.67 1.87
C ALA A 40 4.55 8.36 0.67
N ALA A 41 5.04 9.53 0.26
CA ALA A 41 4.60 10.20 -0.96
C ALA A 41 4.97 9.39 -2.21
N ASP A 42 6.19 8.84 -2.26
CA ASP A 42 6.66 8.01 -3.37
C ASP A 42 5.92 6.67 -3.43
N LEU A 43 5.68 6.02 -2.29
CA LEU A 43 4.92 4.77 -2.23
C LEU A 43 3.47 4.95 -2.70
N PHE A 44 2.87 6.08 -2.33
CA PHE A 44 1.50 6.42 -2.72
C PHE A 44 1.40 7.14 -4.07
N ASP A 45 2.53 7.40 -4.72
CA ASP A 45 2.67 8.03 -6.04
C ASP A 45 1.92 9.35 -6.16
N VAL A 46 2.25 10.26 -5.23
CA VAL A 46 1.75 11.63 -5.21
C VAL A 46 2.89 12.61 -4.94
N PRO A 47 2.80 13.85 -5.45
CA PRO A 47 3.75 14.89 -5.06
C PRO A 47 3.77 15.08 -3.55
N ILE A 48 4.96 15.36 -2.99
CA ILE A 48 5.15 15.57 -1.54
C ILE A 48 4.20 16.62 -0.94
N ALA A 49 3.88 17.68 -1.70
CA ALA A 49 2.91 18.70 -1.28
C ALA A 49 1.48 18.13 -1.14
N THR A 50 1.09 17.21 -2.02
CA THR A 50 -0.17 16.49 -1.94
C THR A 50 -0.19 15.56 -0.74
N TRP A 51 0.89 14.80 -0.51
CA TRP A 51 1.03 13.97 0.68
C TRP A 51 0.92 14.78 1.98
N ASN A 52 1.58 15.94 2.05
CA ASN A 52 1.51 16.81 3.24
C ASN A 52 0.08 17.30 3.51
N ARG A 53 -0.72 17.63 2.48
CA ARG A 53 -2.15 17.95 2.64
C ARG A 53 -2.98 16.74 3.10
N MET A 54 -2.68 15.56 2.56
CA MET A 54 -3.32 14.31 2.98
C MET A 54 -3.05 14.03 4.46
N LYS A 55 -1.79 14.13 4.89
CA LYS A 55 -1.37 13.95 6.28
C LYS A 55 -2.00 14.99 7.22
N ALA A 56 -2.14 16.23 6.78
CA ALA A 56 -2.79 17.30 7.54
C ALA A 56 -4.33 17.21 7.56
N GLY A 57 -4.94 16.26 6.84
CA GLY A 57 -6.40 16.14 6.73
C GLY A 57 -7.08 17.24 5.90
N SER A 58 -6.31 18.01 5.14
CA SER A 58 -6.80 19.13 4.31
C SER A 58 -6.92 18.79 2.82
N PHE A 59 -6.66 17.54 2.43
CA PHE A 59 -6.83 17.06 1.06
C PHE A 59 -8.30 16.99 0.66
N LYS A 60 -8.67 17.69 -0.42
CA LYS A 60 -10.03 17.73 -0.99
C LYS A 60 -10.14 17.09 -2.38
N GLY A 61 -9.09 16.41 -2.84
CA GLY A 61 -9.06 15.77 -4.16
C GLY A 61 -9.82 14.45 -4.19
N ARG A 62 -9.86 13.83 -5.38
CA ARG A 62 -10.39 12.47 -5.59
C ARG A 62 -9.23 11.50 -5.77
N LEU A 63 -9.45 10.24 -5.44
CA LEU A 63 -8.51 9.17 -5.76
C LEU A 63 -8.94 8.54 -7.08
N ASP A 64 -8.00 8.44 -8.03
CA ASP A 64 -8.21 7.64 -9.23
C ASP A 64 -7.96 6.14 -8.95
N HIS A 65 -8.14 5.32 -9.99
CA HIS A 65 -8.00 3.86 -9.88
C HIS A 65 -6.60 3.42 -9.39
N ASP A 66 -5.53 4.12 -9.80
CA ASP A 66 -4.17 3.82 -9.36
C ASP A 66 -4.02 4.06 -7.85
N LYS A 67 -4.48 5.21 -7.36
CA LYS A 67 -4.42 5.54 -5.92
C LYS A 67 -5.28 4.59 -5.09
N LEU A 68 -6.44 4.18 -5.60
CA LEU A 68 -7.29 3.18 -4.94
C LEU A 68 -6.61 1.81 -4.87
N THR A 69 -5.90 1.42 -5.93
CA THR A 69 -5.12 0.17 -5.97
C THR A 69 -3.97 0.20 -4.97
N ARG A 70 -3.18 1.28 -4.95
CA ARG A 70 -2.10 1.49 -3.97
C ARG A 70 -2.62 1.50 -2.54
N ALA A 71 -3.75 2.19 -2.29
CA ALA A 71 -4.37 2.23 -0.97
C ALA A 71 -4.80 0.83 -0.51
N SER A 72 -5.45 0.05 -1.38
CA SER A 72 -5.85 -1.33 -1.10
C SER A 72 -4.65 -2.20 -0.75
N LEU A 73 -3.54 -2.08 -1.50
CA LEU A 73 -2.32 -2.84 -1.24
C LEU A 73 -1.67 -2.45 0.09
N ILE A 74 -1.57 -1.16 0.40
CA ILE A 74 -1.01 -0.66 1.67
C ILE A 74 -1.82 -1.18 2.86
N VAL A 75 -3.15 -1.05 2.81
CA VAL A 75 -4.04 -1.53 3.89
C VAL A 75 -4.01 -3.05 4.00
N GLY A 76 -3.95 -3.76 2.87
CA GLY A 76 -3.83 -5.21 2.83
C GLY A 76 -2.52 -5.72 3.47
N LEU A 77 -1.39 -5.09 3.14
CA LEU A 77 -0.08 -5.37 3.75
C LEU A 77 -0.11 -5.07 5.26
N PHE A 78 -0.66 -3.92 5.65
CA PHE A 78 -0.78 -3.54 7.06
C PHE A 78 -1.57 -4.57 7.88
N LYS A 79 -2.68 -5.08 7.32
CA LYS A 79 -3.47 -6.16 7.92
C LYS A 79 -2.69 -7.47 7.99
N ALA A 80 -2.03 -7.86 6.90
CA ALA A 80 -1.29 -9.12 6.83
C ALA A 80 -0.17 -9.18 7.88
N LEU A 81 0.61 -8.11 8.03
CA LEU A 81 1.69 -8.05 9.03
C LEU A 81 1.20 -8.24 10.46
N ARG A 82 0.02 -7.70 10.80
CA ARG A 82 -0.62 -7.87 12.12
C ARG A 82 -1.14 -9.28 12.39
N LEU A 83 -1.41 -10.05 11.34
CA LEU A 83 -1.83 -11.44 11.46
C LEU A 83 -0.63 -12.39 11.52
N MET A 84 0.52 -11.99 10.96
CA MET A 84 1.70 -12.84 10.83
C MET A 84 2.73 -12.63 11.94
N PHE A 85 2.91 -11.39 12.38
CA PHE A 85 3.95 -11.04 13.34
C PHE A 85 3.37 -10.64 14.68
N ASN A 86 4.22 -10.75 15.70
CA ASN A 86 4.05 -10.13 17.00
C ASN A 86 5.23 -9.17 17.26
N GLY A 87 5.14 -8.34 18.30
CA GLY A 87 6.20 -7.42 18.69
C GLY A 87 6.56 -6.39 17.61
N GLU A 88 7.83 -6.03 17.54
CA GLU A 88 8.32 -4.92 16.71
C GLU A 88 8.13 -5.13 15.21
N MET A 89 8.18 -6.39 14.74
CA MET A 89 8.07 -6.72 13.31
C MET A 89 6.69 -6.44 12.71
N VAL A 90 5.65 -6.33 13.53
CA VAL A 90 4.31 -5.91 13.08
C VAL A 90 4.35 -4.57 12.33
N ASN A 91 5.22 -3.67 12.78
CA ASN A 91 5.37 -2.33 12.22
C ASN A 91 6.72 -2.16 11.52
N GLY A 92 7.78 -2.84 11.99
CA GLY A 92 9.15 -2.67 11.49
C GLY A 92 9.46 -3.42 10.18
N TRP A 93 8.72 -4.48 9.86
CA TRP A 93 9.03 -5.34 8.71
C TRP A 93 9.20 -4.59 7.37
N PRO A 94 8.38 -3.58 7.01
CA PRO A 94 8.55 -2.85 5.75
C PRO A 94 9.88 -2.11 5.62
N LYS A 95 10.53 -1.75 6.74
CA LYS A 95 11.84 -1.09 6.79
C LYS A 95 12.99 -2.02 7.17
N ALA A 96 12.70 -3.26 7.53
CA ALA A 96 13.74 -4.24 7.82
C ALA A 96 14.38 -4.75 6.51
N PRO A 97 15.72 -4.80 6.39
CA PRO A 97 16.37 -5.53 5.31
C PRO A 97 15.83 -6.96 5.24
N ASN A 98 15.47 -7.42 4.05
CA ASN A 98 14.85 -8.72 3.87
C ASN A 98 15.68 -9.58 2.91
N THR A 99 16.13 -10.74 3.38
CA THR A 99 16.98 -11.67 2.61
C THR A 99 16.18 -12.66 1.76
N GLY A 100 14.84 -12.64 1.85
CA GLY A 100 13.98 -13.41 0.96
C GLY A 100 14.26 -13.09 -0.50
N ALA A 101 14.18 -14.10 -1.37
CA ALA A 101 14.56 -14.00 -2.78
C ALA A 101 13.94 -12.82 -3.54
N LEU A 102 12.72 -12.39 -3.16
CA LEU A 102 12.05 -11.23 -3.76
C LEU A 102 12.79 -9.89 -3.49
N PHE A 103 13.42 -9.75 -2.33
CA PHE A 103 13.94 -8.48 -1.84
C PHE A 103 15.45 -8.32 -2.02
N ALA A 104 16.19 -9.44 -2.20
CA ALA A 104 17.64 -9.42 -2.45
C ALA A 104 18.42 -8.55 -1.43
N GLY A 105 18.04 -8.61 -0.16
CA GLY A 105 18.66 -7.83 0.93
C GLY A 105 18.12 -6.40 1.10
N ARG A 106 17.26 -5.92 0.19
CA ARG A 106 16.62 -4.60 0.29
C ARG A 106 15.45 -4.63 1.28
N THR A 107 15.02 -3.44 1.68
CA THR A 107 13.78 -3.30 2.48
C THR A 107 12.56 -3.50 1.57
N PRO A 108 11.47 -4.11 2.07
CA PRO A 108 10.24 -4.25 1.30
C PRO A 108 9.69 -2.91 0.78
N VAL A 109 9.78 -1.83 1.57
CA VAL A 109 9.30 -0.51 1.12
C VAL A 109 10.12 0.04 -0.05
N ALA A 110 11.45 -0.13 -0.05
CA ALA A 110 12.29 0.34 -1.15
C ALA A 110 11.93 -0.36 -2.46
N LEU A 111 11.69 -1.68 -2.41
CA LEU A 111 11.24 -2.44 -3.58
C LEU A 111 9.87 -1.95 -4.10
N MET A 112 8.93 -1.67 -3.19
CA MET A 112 7.58 -1.20 -3.55
C MET A 112 7.58 0.20 -4.14
N ILE A 113 8.44 1.11 -3.63
CA ILE A 113 8.60 2.46 -4.17
C ILE A 113 9.16 2.39 -5.60
N GLU A 114 10.25 1.65 -5.81
CA GLU A 114 10.88 1.56 -7.13
C GLU A 114 9.99 0.86 -8.17
N GLY A 115 9.36 -0.24 -7.79
CA GLY A 115 8.61 -1.08 -8.72
C GLY A 115 7.11 -0.80 -8.79
N GLY A 116 6.61 0.21 -8.06
CA GLY A 116 5.21 0.62 -8.03
C GLY A 116 4.23 -0.51 -7.71
N ILE A 117 3.01 -0.41 -8.25
CA ILE A 117 1.94 -1.40 -8.05
C ILE A 117 2.39 -2.85 -8.34
N PRO A 118 3.11 -3.16 -9.44
CA PRO A 118 3.60 -4.53 -9.68
C PRO A 118 4.46 -5.07 -8.54
N ALA A 119 5.37 -4.27 -7.98
CA ALA A 119 6.18 -4.69 -6.83
C ALA A 119 5.34 -4.84 -5.55
N MET A 120 4.41 -3.90 -5.29
CA MET A 120 3.49 -3.99 -4.15
C MET A 120 2.64 -5.27 -4.19
N LEU A 121 2.18 -5.68 -5.38
CA LEU A 121 1.47 -6.95 -5.58
C LEU A 121 2.36 -8.16 -5.27
N ARG A 122 3.61 -8.18 -5.74
CA ARG A 122 4.56 -9.26 -5.42
C ARG A 122 4.84 -9.33 -3.92
N THR A 123 5.03 -8.19 -3.25
CA THR A 123 5.22 -8.12 -1.79
C THR A 123 4.00 -8.65 -1.05
N ARG A 124 2.78 -8.32 -1.49
CA ARG A 124 1.54 -8.85 -0.89
C ARG A 124 1.46 -10.37 -1.02
N ARG A 125 1.75 -10.90 -2.22
CA ARG A 125 1.77 -12.35 -2.49
C ARG A 125 2.84 -13.07 -1.68
N TYR A 126 4.00 -12.46 -1.49
CA TYR A 126 5.06 -13.00 -0.64
C TYR A 126 4.56 -13.20 0.80
N LEU A 127 3.88 -12.20 1.38
CA LEU A 127 3.29 -12.34 2.72
C LEU A 127 2.17 -13.39 2.77
N ASP A 128 1.33 -13.47 1.72
CA ASP A 128 0.27 -14.49 1.66
C ASP A 128 0.85 -15.92 1.60
N GLY A 129 1.94 -16.13 0.86
CA GLY A 129 2.65 -17.41 0.80
C GLY A 129 3.23 -17.83 2.16
N LEU A 130 3.82 -16.88 2.89
CA LEU A 130 4.31 -17.13 4.25
C LEU A 130 3.19 -17.49 5.24
N ARG A 131 1.96 -16.98 5.03
CA ARG A 131 0.80 -17.28 5.89
C ARG A 131 0.15 -18.63 5.57
N GLY A 132 0.22 -19.04 4.30
CA GLY A 132 -0.43 -20.27 3.82
C GLY A 132 0.38 -21.54 4.04
N GLY A 133 1.71 -21.43 4.17
CA GLY A 133 2.59 -22.58 3.99
C GLY A 133 2.52 -23.07 2.55
N LEU A 134 3.66 -23.36 1.93
CA LEU A 134 3.66 -24.29 0.80
C LEU A 134 3.47 -25.71 1.32
#